data_AF-A0A7C4JJA4-F1
#
_entry.id   AF-A0A7C4JJA4-F1
#
_cell.length_a   1.000
_cell.length_b   1.000
_cell.length_c   1.000
_cell.angle_alpha   90.00
_cell.angle_beta   90.00
_cell.angle_gamma   90.00
#
_symmetry.space_group_name_H-M   'P 1'
#
loop_
_entity.id
_entity.type
_entity.pdbx_description
1 polymer ?
#
loop_
_entity_poly.entity_id
_entity_poly.type
_entity_poly.pdbx_seq_one_letter_code
_entity_poly.pdbx_strand_id
1 'polypeptide(L)'
;MHVCKDVDAGSWKLHLRIADYSILDFYRECVDEMLNILLSPNPKLRLELLADVIASRKSRISRDKKRYWRISCDKGKHFLLYVDLASIIQKYKLIDYLEVKHAAGLAIVPIVILHNLK
;
A
#
# COMPACT_ATOMS: atom_id res chain seq x y z
N MET A 1 3.54 -10.30 1.14
CA MET A 1 2.78 -11.51 1.47
C MET A 1 3.38 -12.67 0.69
N HIS A 2 3.46 -13.86 1.30
CA HIS A 2 3.97 -15.06 0.63
C HIS A 2 2.85 -16.00 0.20
N VAL A 3 3.14 -16.84 -0.78
CA VAL A 3 2.30 -17.96 -1.22
C VAL A 3 3.13 -19.25 -1.29
N CYS A 4 2.54 -20.37 -0.91
CA CYS A 4 3.20 -21.70 -0.89
C CYS A 4 2.53 -22.72 -1.82
N LYS A 5 1.42 -22.34 -2.46
CA LYS A 5 0.70 -23.18 -3.42
C LYS A 5 0.97 -22.67 -4.82
N ASP A 6 1.11 -23.58 -5.77
CA ASP A 6 1.06 -23.22 -7.16
C ASP A 6 -0.30 -22.59 -7.48
N VAL A 7 -0.26 -21.47 -8.19
CA VAL A 7 -1.44 -20.68 -8.52
C VAL A 7 -1.80 -21.03 -9.96
N ASP A 8 -2.92 -21.73 -10.15
CA ASP A 8 -3.44 -22.00 -11.50
C ASP A 8 -4.00 -20.73 -12.15
N ALA A 9 -4.35 -20.80 -13.44
CA ALA A 9 -4.84 -19.63 -14.18
C ALA A 9 -6.12 -19.03 -13.56
N GLY A 10 -7.01 -19.86 -13.01
CA GLY A 10 -8.23 -19.41 -12.34
C GLY A 10 -7.94 -18.65 -11.05
N SER A 11 -7.03 -19.18 -10.24
CA SER A 11 -6.54 -18.54 -9.02
C SER A 11 -5.81 -17.24 -9.32
N TRP A 12 -4.98 -17.18 -10.37
CA TRP A 12 -4.34 -15.93 -10.78
C TRP A 12 -5.36 -14.86 -11.11
N LYS A 13 -6.35 -15.17 -11.96
CA LYS A 13 -7.42 -14.22 -12.32
C LYS A 13 -8.17 -13.69 -11.11
N LEU A 14 -8.52 -14.57 -10.16
CA LEU A 14 -9.19 -14.16 -8.92
C LEU A 14 -8.32 -13.19 -8.10
N HIS A 15 -7.07 -13.56 -7.83
CA HIS A 15 -6.23 -12.78 -6.91
C HIS A 15 -5.66 -11.51 -7.55
N LEU A 16 -5.48 -11.47 -8.87
CA LEU A 16 -5.18 -10.24 -9.59
C LEU A 16 -6.34 -9.24 -9.51
N ARG A 17 -7.59 -9.70 -9.60
CA ARG A 17 -8.75 -8.84 -9.38
C ARG A 17 -8.81 -8.30 -7.95
N ILE A 18 -8.47 -9.12 -6.96
CA ILE A 18 -8.39 -8.64 -5.57
C ILE A 18 -7.31 -7.56 -5.45
N ALA A 19 -6.15 -7.72 -6.09
CA ALA A 19 -5.08 -6.72 -6.08
C ALA A 19 -5.48 -5.42 -6.77
N ASP A 20 -6.24 -5.49 -7.87
CA ASP A 20 -6.81 -4.32 -8.54
C ASP A 20 -7.80 -3.57 -7.64
N TYR A 21 -8.67 -4.31 -6.93
CA TYR A 21 -9.55 -3.71 -5.92
C TYR A 21 -8.78 -3.04 -4.77
N SER A 22 -7.63 -3.57 -4.36
CA SER A 22 -6.79 -2.91 -3.36
C SER A 22 -6.35 -1.50 -3.82
N ILE A 23 -6.12 -1.29 -5.12
CA ILE A 23 -5.80 0.05 -5.66
C ILE A 23 -7.00 0.98 -5.46
N LEU A 24 -8.17 0.56 -5.92
CA LEU A 24 -9.39 1.37 -5.85
C LEU A 24 -9.79 1.68 -4.41
N ASP A 25 -9.70 0.68 -3.53
CA ASP A 25 -10.06 0.80 -2.12
C ASP A 25 -9.13 1.77 -1.38
N PHE A 26 -7.84 1.82 -1.74
CA PHE A 26 -6.86 2.62 -1.02
C PHE A 26 -6.68 4.01 -1.61
N TYR A 27 -6.80 4.16 -2.92
CA TYR A 27 -6.31 5.34 -3.65
C TYR A 27 -6.89 6.63 -3.09
N ARG A 28 -8.22 6.77 -3.08
CA ARG A 28 -8.88 8.01 -2.64
C ARG A 28 -8.48 8.39 -1.22
N GLU A 29 -8.62 7.47 -0.28
CA GLU A 29 -8.31 7.74 1.12
C GLU A 29 -6.83 8.08 1.32
N CYS A 30 -5.93 7.40 0.60
CA CYS A 30 -4.51 7.71 0.64
C CYS A 30 -4.19 9.11 0.10
N VAL A 31 -4.87 9.56 -0.97
CA VAL A 31 -4.71 10.90 -1.52
C VAL A 31 -5.25 11.94 -0.54
N ASP A 32 -6.45 11.74 0.00
CA ASP A 32 -7.08 12.67 0.94
C ASP A 32 -6.24 12.84 2.22
N GLU A 33 -5.66 11.74 2.75
CA GLU A 33 -4.71 11.77 3.86
C GLU A 33 -3.50 12.67 3.58
N MET A 34 -2.90 12.52 2.40
CA MET A 34 -1.70 13.28 2.04
C MET A 34 -2.03 14.74 1.73
N LEU A 35 -3.20 15.03 1.13
CA LEU A 35 -3.68 16.40 0.95
C LEU A 35 -3.83 17.10 2.31
N ASN A 36 -4.47 16.46 3.28
CA ASN A 36 -4.65 17.01 4.62
C ASN A 36 -3.31 17.32 5.30
N ILE A 37 -2.31 16.45 5.15
CA ILE A 37 -0.97 16.68 5.69
C ILE A 37 -0.29 17.86 4.98
N LEU A 38 -0.26 17.85 3.65
CA LEU A 38 0.51 18.84 2.86
C LEU A 38 -0.11 20.24 2.92
N LEU A 39 -1.42 20.35 3.12
CA LEU A 39 -2.12 21.63 3.34
C LEU A 39 -1.95 22.18 4.76
N SER A 40 -1.48 21.38 5.72
CA SER A 40 -1.21 21.86 7.07
C SER A 40 -0.10 22.92 7.06
N PRO A 41 -0.30 24.11 7.66
CA PRO A 41 0.72 25.16 7.69
C PRO A 41 1.82 24.91 8.73
N ASN A 42 1.66 23.93 9.63
CA ASN A 42 2.58 23.66 10.73
C ASN A 42 3.49 22.44 10.44
N PRO A 43 4.80 22.62 10.23
CA PRO A 43 5.72 21.52 9.92
C PRO A 43 5.79 20.41 10.98
N LYS A 44 5.69 20.75 12.27
CA LYS A 44 5.68 19.73 13.34
C LYS A 44 4.43 18.86 13.26
N LEU A 45 3.28 19.50 13.06
CA LEU A 45 2.00 18.81 12.91
C LEU A 45 2.00 17.88 11.68
N ARG A 46 2.67 18.26 10.59
CA ARG A 46 2.80 17.37 9.41
C ARG A 46 3.45 16.04 9.74
N LEU A 47 4.52 16.05 10.54
CA LEU A 47 5.24 14.83 10.91
C LEU A 47 4.42 13.93 11.83
N GLU A 48 3.67 14.52 12.76
CA GLU A 48 2.75 13.79 13.66
C GLU A 48 1.60 13.16 12.86
N LEU A 49 0.91 13.95 12.03
CA LEU A 49 -0.16 13.45 11.15
C LEU A 49 0.33 12.37 10.19
N LEU A 50 1.54 12.53 9.63
CA LEU A 50 2.15 11.51 8.78
C LEU A 50 2.36 10.21 9.53
N ALA A 51 2.78 10.26 10.80
CA ALA A 51 2.96 9.05 11.60
C ALA A 51 1.64 8.30 11.84
N ASP A 52 0.56 9.02 12.14
CA ASP A 52 -0.77 8.45 12.32
C ASP A 52 -1.30 7.83 11.02
N VAL A 53 -1.10 8.52 9.88
CA VAL A 53 -1.44 8.00 8.56
C VAL A 53 -0.68 6.71 8.25
N ILE A 54 0.62 6.63 8.52
CA ILE A 54 1.39 5.40 8.32
C ILE A 54 0.89 4.25 9.20
N ALA A 55 0.49 4.53 10.45
CA ALA A 55 -0.10 3.51 11.32
C ALA A 55 -1.46 3.01 10.77
N SER A 56 -2.32 3.94 10.32
CA SER A 56 -3.60 3.63 9.67
C SER A 56 -3.41 2.78 8.41
N ARG A 57 -2.46 3.15 7.54
CA ARG A 57 -2.12 2.42 6.32
C ARG A 57 -1.65 1.00 6.59
N LYS A 58 -0.77 0.79 7.58
CA LYS A 58 -0.36 -0.57 8.01
C LYS A 58 -1.56 -1.42 8.44
N SER A 59 -2.51 -0.83 9.16
CA SER A 59 -3.75 -1.51 9.57
C SER A 59 -4.63 -1.87 8.38
N ARG A 60 -4.79 -0.95 7.40
CA ARG A 60 -5.49 -1.20 6.12
C ARG A 60 -4.87 -2.35 5.34
N ILE A 61 -3.55 -2.33 5.15
CA ILE A 61 -2.79 -3.39 4.48
C ILE A 61 -2.98 -4.74 5.20
N SER A 62 -2.96 -4.75 6.54
CA SER A 62 -3.18 -5.97 7.33
C SER A 62 -4.57 -6.57 7.09
N ARG A 63 -5.61 -5.72 7.01
CA ARG A 63 -6.97 -6.17 6.68
C ARG A 63 -7.07 -6.70 5.25
N ASP A 64 -6.48 -6.01 4.28
CA ASP A 64 -6.54 -6.40 2.87
C ASP A 64 -5.83 -7.73 2.59
N LYS A 65 -4.70 -8.00 3.27
CA LYS A 65 -4.02 -9.32 3.21
C LYS A 65 -4.92 -10.50 3.54
N LYS A 66 -5.95 -10.32 4.39
CA LYS A 66 -6.89 -11.40 4.76
C LYS A 66 -7.73 -11.89 3.57
N ARG A 67 -7.88 -11.07 2.51
CA ARG A 67 -8.60 -11.46 1.29
C ARG A 67 -7.90 -12.60 0.52
N TYR A 68 -6.62 -12.83 0.79
CA TYR A 68 -5.78 -13.83 0.12
C TYR A 68 -5.61 -15.14 0.91
N TRP A 69 -6.43 -15.37 1.94
CA TRP A 69 -6.31 -16.51 2.86
C TRP A 69 -6.20 -17.90 2.20
N ARG A 70 -6.71 -18.06 0.97
CA ARG A 70 -6.69 -19.33 0.22
C ARG A 70 -5.29 -19.75 -0.24
N ILE A 71 -4.44 -18.76 -0.55
CA ILE A 71 -3.09 -18.93 -1.10
C ILE A 71 -1.99 -18.42 -0.17
N SER A 72 -2.33 -17.58 0.80
CA SER A 72 -1.37 -16.96 1.71
C SER A 72 -0.75 -17.97 2.67
N CYS A 73 0.54 -17.78 2.97
CA CYS A 73 1.27 -18.54 3.98
C CYS A 73 2.35 -17.67 4.63
N ASP A 74 2.90 -18.16 5.74
CA ASP A 74 3.97 -17.44 6.46
C ASP A 74 5.31 -17.48 5.71
N LYS A 75 5.64 -18.64 5.14
CA LYS A 75 6.87 -18.89 4.37
C LYS A 75 6.53 -19.37 2.96
N GLY A 76 7.12 -18.75 1.94
CA GLY A 76 6.87 -19.07 0.54
C GLY A 76 7.44 -18.01 -0.40
N LYS A 77 7.02 -18.03 -1.66
CA LYS A 77 7.44 -17.03 -2.65
C LYS A 77 6.69 -15.73 -2.43
N HIS A 78 7.33 -14.58 -2.61
CA HIS A 78 6.65 -13.29 -2.53
C HIS A 78 5.58 -13.19 -3.63
N PHE A 79 4.34 -12.93 -3.27
CA PHE A 79 3.25 -12.78 -4.25
C PHE A 79 2.79 -11.34 -4.39
N LEU A 80 2.59 -10.64 -3.26
CA LEU A 80 2.07 -9.27 -3.23
C LEU A 80 2.90 -8.43 -2.26
N LEU A 81 3.34 -7.27 -2.75
CA LEU A 81 3.96 -6.21 -1.95
C LEU A 81 3.03 -4.99 -1.95
N TYR A 82 3.01 -4.26 -0.85
CA TYR A 82 2.36 -2.96 -0.76
C TYR A 82 3.47 -1.94 -0.62
N VAL A 83 3.68 -1.13 -1.66
CA VAL A 83 4.66 -0.05 -1.65
C VAL A 83 3.97 1.20 -1.15
N ASP A 84 4.37 1.65 0.03
CA ASP A 84 3.85 2.87 0.66
C ASP A 84 4.93 3.95 0.64
N LEU A 85 4.89 4.82 -0.37
CA LEU A 85 5.89 5.87 -0.52
C LEU A 85 5.83 6.89 0.62
N ALA A 86 4.66 7.11 1.25
CA ALA A 86 4.56 7.98 2.42
C ALA A 86 5.42 7.46 3.58
N SER A 87 5.59 6.14 3.72
CA SER A 87 6.47 5.56 4.75
C SER A 87 7.95 5.89 4.51
N ILE A 88 8.37 6.02 3.25
CA ILE A 88 9.71 6.47 2.86
C ILE A 88 9.87 7.95 3.20
N ILE A 89 8.88 8.77 2.85
CA ILE A 89 8.86 10.20 3.20
C ILE A 89 8.98 10.39 4.72
N GLN A 90 8.27 9.59 5.51
CA GLN A 90 8.36 9.61 6.97
C GLN A 90 9.77 9.25 7.46
N LYS A 91 10.31 8.13 6.98
CA LYS A 91 11.62 7.61 7.39
C LYS A 91 12.74 8.62 7.17
N TYR A 92 12.71 9.32 6.04
CA TYR A 92 13.74 10.29 5.66
C TYR A 92 13.35 11.75 5.97
N LYS A 93 12.21 11.97 6.65
CA LYS A 93 11.69 13.31 7.01
C LYS A 93 11.63 14.28 5.82
N LEU A 94 11.16 13.77 4.67
CA LEU A 94 11.15 14.52 3.40
C LEU A 94 9.86 15.31 3.17
N ILE A 95 8.95 15.38 4.15
CA ILE A 95 7.59 15.93 3.96
C ILE A 95 7.60 17.41 3.51
N ASP A 96 8.58 18.19 3.98
CA ASP A 96 8.68 19.62 3.66
C ASP A 96 9.25 19.90 2.25
N TYR A 97 9.72 18.87 1.54
CA TYR A 97 10.12 18.96 0.14
C TYR A 97 8.97 18.66 -0.83
N LEU A 98 7.77 18.39 -0.31
CA LEU A 98 6.62 17.97 -1.10
C LEU A 98 5.60 19.10 -1.20
N GLU A 99 5.17 19.36 -2.42
CA GLU A 99 3.99 20.17 -2.72
C GLU A 99 2.71 19.31 -2.79
N VAL A 100 1.55 19.97 -2.65
CA VAL A 100 0.20 19.37 -2.73
C VAL A 100 0.02 18.48 -3.97
N LYS A 101 0.58 18.86 -5.13
CA LYS A 101 0.50 18.09 -6.38
C LYS A 101 1.11 16.68 -6.29
N HIS A 102 1.97 16.43 -5.31
CA HIS A 102 2.58 15.11 -5.11
C HIS A 102 1.69 14.14 -4.33
N ALA A 103 0.57 14.60 -3.73
CA ALA A 103 -0.30 13.76 -2.90
C ALA A 103 -0.76 12.48 -3.62
N ALA A 104 -1.15 12.59 -4.89
CA ALA A 104 -1.57 11.46 -5.71
C ALA A 104 -0.48 10.37 -5.86
N GLY A 105 0.78 10.79 -5.99
CA GLY A 105 1.93 9.88 -6.12
C GLY A 105 2.32 9.19 -4.82
N LEU A 106 1.73 9.59 -3.68
CA LEU A 106 2.03 9.02 -2.37
C LEU A 106 1.00 8.00 -1.91
N ALA A 107 0.11 7.56 -2.80
CA ALA A 107 -0.81 6.45 -2.54
C ALA A 107 -0.07 5.11 -2.43
N ILE A 108 -0.70 4.14 -1.76
CA ILE A 108 -0.17 2.78 -1.67
C ILE A 108 -0.32 2.12 -3.04
N VAL A 109 0.77 1.52 -3.54
CA VAL A 109 0.77 0.77 -4.80
C VAL A 109 0.95 -0.72 -4.51
N PRO A 110 -0.04 -1.58 -4.82
CA PRO A 110 0.13 -3.01 -4.79
C PRO A 110 0.99 -3.46 -5.98
N ILE A 111 1.99 -4.31 -5.71
CA ILE A 111 2.85 -4.93 -6.71
C ILE A 111 2.69 -6.43 -6.61
N VAL A 112 2.19 -7.03 -7.69
CA VAL A 112 2.08 -8.48 -7.82
C VAL A 112 3.34 -9.04 -8.47
N ILE A 113 3.97 -10.00 -7.83
CA ILE A 113 5.15 -10.70 -8.33
C ILE A 113 4.68 -12.01 -8.96
N LEU A 114 4.88 -12.10 -10.27
CA LEU A 114 4.53 -13.28 -11.05
C LEU A 114 5.68 -14.29 -10.96
N HIS A 115 5.34 -15.52 -10.56
CA HIS A 115 6.26 -16.66 -10.54
C HIS A 115 5.81 -17.67 -11.58
N ASN A 116 6.74 -18.18 -12.39
CA ASN A 116 6.49 -19.26 -13.36
C ASN A 116 5.34 -18.97 -14.34
N LEU A 117 5.43 -17.85 -15.08
CA LEU A 117 4.70 -17.72 -16.34
C LEU A 117 5.34 -18.70 -17.32
N LYS A 118 4.73 -19.87 -17.52
CA LYS A 118 5.01 -20.73 -18.67
C LYS A 118 4.13 -20.29 -19.83
#